data_AF-A0A292QLD7-F1
#
_entry.id   AF-A0A292QLD7-F1
#
_cell.length_a   1.000
_cell.length_b   1.000
_cell.length_c   1.000
_cell.angle_alpha   90.00
_cell.angle_beta   90.00
_cell.angle_gamma   90.00
#
_symmetry.space_group_name_H-M   'P 1'
#
loop_
_entity.id
_entity.type
_entity.pdbx_description
1 polymer ?
#
loop_
_entity_poly.entity_id
_entity_poly.type
_entity_poly.pdbx_seq_one_letter_code
_entity_poly.pdbx_strand_id
1 'polypeptide(L)'
;MVYYKIYNRYNMDDLDKFCNIVKNRSEENAKTIKLLYENKLYGNCVSILRQELDSMVRVLFLLTCEQVKRMMFIKQTLNDEKWHDGKRTITDYLLLKNVLNMYGWARNVYLFGCSFIHLSACHNYMQEDPFLKLSIEEYNAIKNFMVQYHNFPKEQNITFITIQPYLLKIFEKISDNLKCHLENLNKNPSEINIM
;
A
#
# COMPACT_ATOMS: atom_id res chain seq x y z
N MET A 1 9.17 -36.72 9.31
CA MET A 1 8.35 -35.86 10.20
C MET A 1 9.15 -34.77 10.91
N VAL A 2 10.36 -35.03 11.41
CA VAL A 2 11.23 -34.03 12.08
C VAL A 2 11.70 -32.91 11.13
N TYR A 3 12.14 -33.25 9.90
CA TYR A 3 12.52 -32.27 8.87
C TYR A 3 11.39 -31.30 8.50
N TYR A 4 10.16 -31.80 8.38
CA TYR A 4 8.97 -30.98 8.04
C TYR A 4 8.63 -30.00 9.17
N LYS A 5 8.77 -30.43 10.44
CA LYS A 5 8.59 -29.56 11.61
C LYS A 5 9.68 -28.49 11.73
N ILE A 6 10.93 -28.82 11.45
CA ILE A 6 12.04 -27.86 11.48
C ILE A 6 11.89 -26.84 10.35
N TYR A 7 11.59 -27.30 9.12
CA TYR A 7 11.35 -26.42 7.97
C TYR A 7 10.17 -25.47 8.20
N ASN A 8 9.07 -25.97 8.77
CA ASN A 8 7.94 -25.12 9.16
C ASN A 8 8.28 -24.11 10.26
N ARG A 9 9.17 -24.45 11.21
CA ARG A 9 9.60 -23.53 12.27
C ARG A 9 10.47 -22.39 11.74
N TYR A 10 11.41 -22.68 10.83
CA TYR A 10 12.21 -21.64 10.17
C TYR A 10 11.37 -20.71 9.30
N ASN A 11 10.37 -21.25 8.61
CA ASN A 11 9.48 -20.40 7.80
C ASN A 11 8.57 -19.51 8.66
N MET A 12 8.20 -19.93 9.86
CA MET A 12 7.44 -19.07 10.78
C MET A 12 8.30 -17.94 11.36
N ASP A 13 9.57 -18.21 11.70
CA ASP A 13 10.50 -17.18 12.18
C ASP A 13 10.77 -16.09 11.12
N ASP A 14 10.96 -16.48 9.85
CA ASP A 14 11.13 -15.54 8.75
C ASP A 14 9.86 -14.72 8.49
N LEU A 15 8.68 -15.34 8.58
CA LEU A 15 7.41 -14.63 8.45
C LEU A 15 7.24 -13.60 9.57
N ASP A 16 7.54 -13.95 10.82
CA ASP A 16 7.47 -13.03 11.95
C ASP A 16 8.42 -11.85 11.79
N LYS A 17 9.66 -12.10 11.36
CA LYS A 17 10.65 -11.04 11.04
C LYS A 17 10.14 -10.10 9.96
N PHE A 18 9.62 -10.65 8.86
CA PHE A 18 9.05 -9.86 7.78
C PHE A 18 7.87 -9.00 8.26
N CYS A 19 6.93 -9.61 9.00
CA CYS A 19 5.81 -8.90 9.59
C CYS A 19 6.27 -7.75 10.51
N ASN A 20 7.33 -7.96 11.29
CA ASN A 20 7.88 -6.92 12.16
C ASN A 20 8.51 -5.77 11.38
N ILE A 21 9.23 -6.03 10.27
CA ILE A 21 9.75 -4.96 9.39
C ILE A 21 8.60 -4.09 8.88
N VAL A 22 7.52 -4.72 8.39
CA VAL A 22 6.38 -3.99 7.85
C VAL A 22 5.65 -3.19 8.94
N LYS A 23 5.46 -3.77 10.13
CA LYS A 23 4.86 -3.07 11.29
C LYS A 23 5.69 -1.87 11.72
N ASN A 24 7.01 -2.04 11.89
CA ASN A 24 7.90 -0.96 12.30
C ASN A 24 7.87 0.21 11.30
N ARG A 25 7.87 -0.10 9.99
CA ARG A 25 7.74 0.90 8.93
C ARG A 25 6.39 1.64 8.99
N SER A 26 5.29 0.91 9.20
CA SER A 26 3.95 1.50 9.34
C SER A 26 3.87 2.43 10.57
N GLU A 27 4.44 2.04 11.71
CA GLU A 27 4.51 2.87 12.91
C GLU A 27 5.33 4.16 12.70
N GLU A 28 6.44 4.07 11.97
CA GLU A 28 7.26 5.24 11.61
C GLU A 28 6.50 6.18 10.66
N ASN A 29 5.82 5.62 9.65
CA ASN A 29 4.97 6.38 8.75
C ASN A 29 3.83 7.09 9.51
N ALA A 30 3.19 6.42 10.48
CA ALA A 30 2.10 6.98 11.28
C ALA A 30 2.55 8.21 12.08
N LYS A 31 3.73 8.13 12.72
CA LYS A 31 4.34 9.27 13.43
C LYS A 31 4.67 10.41 12.45
N THR A 32 5.23 10.07 11.31
CA THR A 32 5.70 11.04 10.31
C THR A 32 4.54 11.79 9.67
N ILE A 33 3.48 11.09 9.23
CA ILE A 33 2.34 11.77 8.58
C ILE A 33 1.64 12.73 9.53
N LYS A 34 1.54 12.38 10.83
CA LYS A 34 0.96 13.27 11.84
C LYS A 34 1.78 14.56 11.97
N LEU A 35 3.10 14.44 12.10
CA LEU A 35 4.00 15.60 12.18
C LEU A 35 3.89 16.49 10.93
N LEU A 36 3.88 15.90 9.75
CA LEU A 36 3.76 16.63 8.48
C LEU A 36 2.40 17.33 8.37
N TYR A 37 1.32 16.65 8.78
CA TYR A 37 -0.03 17.19 8.73
C TYR A 37 -0.19 18.39 9.66
N GLU A 38 0.30 18.30 10.90
CA GLU A 38 0.28 19.40 11.88
C GLU A 38 1.03 20.64 11.37
N ASN A 39 2.09 20.43 10.58
CA ASN A 39 2.87 21.50 9.94
C ASN A 39 2.35 21.91 8.55
N LYS A 40 1.18 21.41 8.13
CA LYS A 40 0.54 21.71 6.83
C LYS A 40 1.42 21.34 5.62
N LEU A 41 2.31 20.36 5.77
CA LEU A 41 3.18 19.84 4.71
C LEU A 41 2.44 18.76 3.92
N TYR A 42 1.31 19.13 3.31
CA TYR A 42 0.36 18.16 2.75
C TYR A 42 0.89 17.39 1.55
N GLY A 43 1.74 18.00 0.71
CA GLY A 43 2.44 17.27 -0.35
C GLY A 43 3.27 16.11 0.19
N ASN A 44 4.00 16.33 1.29
CA ASN A 44 4.77 15.28 1.95
C ASN A 44 3.87 14.24 2.64
N CYS A 45 2.69 14.63 3.12
CA CYS A 45 1.71 13.66 3.63
C CYS A 45 1.31 12.65 2.54
N VAL A 46 1.14 13.09 1.28
CA VAL A 46 0.89 12.18 0.16
C VAL A 46 2.05 11.22 -0.07
N SER A 47 3.29 11.68 0.09
CA SER A 47 4.47 10.82 0.02
C SER A 47 4.42 9.71 1.09
N ILE A 48 3.97 10.01 2.31
CA ILE A 48 3.80 8.99 3.36
C ILE A 48 2.64 8.03 3.04
N LEU A 49 1.50 8.54 2.56
CA LEU A 49 0.38 7.69 2.09
C LEU A 49 0.85 6.68 1.04
N ARG A 50 1.71 7.12 0.11
CA ARG A 50 2.28 6.25 -0.92
C ARG A 50 3.22 5.19 -0.35
N GLN A 51 4.02 5.52 0.66
CA GLN A 51 4.89 4.54 1.33
C GLN A 51 4.09 3.47 2.08
N GLU A 52 2.98 3.86 2.70
CA GLU A 52 2.06 2.94 3.37
C GLU A 52 1.36 2.02 2.37
N LEU A 53 0.89 2.61 1.27
CA LEU A 53 0.24 1.87 0.19
C LEU A 53 1.19 0.89 -0.51
N ASP A 54 2.46 1.25 -0.72
CA ASP A 54 3.47 0.31 -1.24
C ASP A 54 3.62 -0.91 -0.32
N SER A 55 3.64 -0.70 1.00
CA SER A 55 3.71 -1.78 1.98
C SER A 55 2.49 -2.71 1.87
N MET A 56 1.28 -2.13 1.77
CA MET A 56 0.04 -2.87 1.59
C MET A 56 0.01 -3.66 0.27
N VAL A 57 0.39 -3.05 -0.84
CA VAL A 57 0.42 -3.70 -2.17
C VAL A 57 1.36 -4.90 -2.18
N ARG A 58 2.53 -4.80 -1.53
CA ARG A 58 3.47 -5.93 -1.39
C ARG A 58 2.88 -7.07 -0.57
N VAL A 59 2.22 -6.77 0.55
CA VAL A 59 1.55 -7.79 1.38
C VAL A 59 0.39 -8.45 0.62
N LEU A 60 -0.44 -7.66 -0.09
CA LEU A 60 -1.51 -8.19 -0.94
C LEU A 60 -0.95 -9.13 -2.01
N PHE A 61 0.13 -8.75 -2.68
CA PHE A 61 0.79 -9.63 -3.63
C PHE A 61 1.24 -10.96 -2.99
N LEU A 62 1.84 -10.91 -1.80
CA LEU A 62 2.23 -12.12 -1.06
C LEU A 62 1.03 -13.02 -0.72
N LEU A 63 -0.15 -12.44 -0.41
CA LEU A 63 -1.37 -13.21 -0.16
C LEU A 63 -1.87 -13.94 -1.43
N THR A 64 -1.65 -13.37 -2.62
CA THR A 64 -1.97 -14.06 -3.90
C THR A 64 -1.02 -15.22 -4.23
N CYS A 65 0.14 -15.28 -3.58
CA CYS A 65 1.13 -16.34 -3.81
C CYS A 65 0.83 -17.59 -2.98
N GLU A 66 1.08 -18.77 -3.57
CA GLU A 66 1.21 -20.02 -2.82
C GLU A 66 2.29 -19.91 -1.74
N GLN A 67 2.13 -20.69 -0.66
CA GLN A 67 2.96 -20.59 0.54
C GLN A 67 4.47 -20.71 0.24
N VAL A 68 4.87 -21.58 -0.69
CA VAL A 68 6.29 -21.76 -1.07
C VAL A 68 6.86 -20.49 -1.71
N LYS A 69 6.15 -19.90 -2.67
CA LYS A 69 6.58 -18.64 -3.33
C LYS A 69 6.54 -17.47 -2.37
N ARG A 70 5.52 -17.41 -1.51
CA ARG A 70 5.40 -16.38 -0.46
C ARG A 70 6.64 -16.39 0.44
N MET A 71 7.03 -17.56 0.94
CA MET A 71 8.22 -17.69 1.79
C MET A 71 9.52 -17.38 1.06
N MET A 72 9.61 -17.71 -0.23
CA MET A 72 10.76 -17.34 -1.06
C MET A 72 10.90 -15.80 -1.17
N PHE A 73 9.81 -15.08 -1.45
CA PHE A 73 9.84 -13.61 -1.52
C PHE A 73 10.12 -12.96 -0.16
N ILE A 74 9.56 -13.52 0.92
CA ILE A 74 9.87 -13.08 2.29
C ILE A 74 11.38 -13.21 2.57
N LYS A 75 11.99 -14.35 2.24
CA LYS A 75 13.44 -14.55 2.40
C LYS A 75 14.26 -13.57 1.57
N GLN A 76 13.83 -13.31 0.32
CA GLN A 76 14.48 -12.31 -0.52
C GLN A 76 14.44 -10.92 0.14
N THR A 77 13.32 -10.52 0.74
CA THR A 77 13.24 -9.27 1.52
C THR A 77 14.19 -9.26 2.71
N LEU A 78 14.27 -10.37 3.47
CA LEU A 78 15.14 -10.45 4.66
C LEU A 78 16.64 -10.46 4.32
N ASN A 79 16.99 -10.77 3.07
CA ASN A 79 18.37 -10.81 2.56
C ASN A 79 18.72 -9.59 1.69
N ASP A 80 17.88 -8.55 1.67
CA ASP A 80 18.06 -7.37 0.81
C ASP A 80 18.11 -7.68 -0.70
N GLU A 81 17.46 -8.76 -1.13
CA GLU A 81 17.40 -9.21 -2.52
C GLU A 81 16.16 -8.69 -3.24
N LYS A 82 16.31 -8.44 -4.54
CA LYS A 82 15.16 -8.16 -5.41
C LYS A 82 14.29 -9.40 -5.54
N TRP A 83 12.97 -9.21 -5.52
CA TRP A 83 12.03 -10.30 -5.72
C TRP A 83 12.20 -10.93 -7.10
N HIS A 84 12.44 -12.23 -7.16
CA HIS A 84 12.63 -12.98 -8.40
C HIS A 84 11.99 -14.36 -8.29
N ASP A 85 11.15 -14.74 -9.26
CA ASP A 85 10.38 -16.01 -9.22
C ASP A 85 11.08 -17.20 -9.89
N GLY A 86 12.36 -17.03 -10.22
CA GLY A 86 13.18 -17.99 -10.98
C GLY A 86 13.11 -17.77 -12.49
N LYS A 87 12.11 -17.06 -13.01
CA LYS A 87 11.98 -16.71 -14.42
C LYS A 87 12.19 -15.22 -14.68
N ARG A 88 11.71 -14.37 -13.78
CA ARG A 88 11.79 -12.92 -13.92
C ARG A 88 11.83 -12.21 -12.57
N THR A 89 12.41 -11.02 -12.59
CA THR A 89 12.33 -10.07 -11.48
C THR A 89 10.89 -9.55 -11.38
N ILE A 90 10.34 -9.56 -10.18
CA ILE A 90 9.06 -8.95 -9.87
C ILE A 90 9.27 -7.45 -9.71
N THR A 91 8.81 -6.68 -10.70
CA THR A 91 8.87 -5.21 -10.70
C THR A 91 7.61 -4.61 -10.09
N ASP A 92 7.64 -3.33 -9.73
CA ASP A 92 6.44 -2.61 -9.27
C ASP A 92 5.31 -2.67 -10.30
N TYR A 93 5.62 -2.63 -11.60
CA TYR A 93 4.62 -2.84 -12.65
C TYR A 93 3.94 -4.22 -12.53
N LEU A 94 4.69 -5.28 -12.25
CA LEU A 94 4.13 -6.62 -12.08
C LEU A 94 3.35 -6.77 -10.77
N LEU A 95 3.82 -6.17 -9.67
CA LEU A 95 3.07 -6.11 -8.41
C LEU A 95 1.71 -5.46 -8.64
N LEU A 96 1.73 -4.26 -9.24
CA LEU A 96 0.52 -3.54 -9.57
C LEU A 96 -0.35 -4.35 -10.52
N LYS A 97 0.17 -4.92 -11.62
CA LYS A 97 -0.63 -5.70 -12.58
C LYS A 97 -1.39 -6.86 -11.92
N ASN A 98 -0.83 -7.49 -10.90
CA ASN A 98 -1.50 -8.57 -10.19
C ASN A 98 -2.54 -8.05 -9.17
N VAL A 99 -2.21 -6.99 -8.42
CA VAL A 99 -3.13 -6.34 -7.46
C VAL A 99 -4.25 -5.55 -8.16
N LEU A 100 -4.00 -5.11 -9.39
CA LEU A 100 -4.87 -4.34 -10.28
C LEU A 100 -6.18 -5.05 -10.59
N ASN A 101 -6.12 -6.36 -10.76
CA ASN A 101 -7.30 -7.18 -11.03
C ASN A 101 -8.18 -7.37 -9.79
N MET A 102 -7.66 -7.03 -8.60
CA MET A 102 -8.34 -7.28 -7.32
C MET A 102 -8.81 -5.98 -6.65
N TYR A 103 -8.08 -4.86 -6.78
CA TYR A 103 -8.38 -3.59 -6.07
C TYR A 103 -8.14 -2.34 -6.94
N GLY A 104 -9.10 -2.02 -7.82
CA GLY A 104 -8.96 -0.89 -8.77
C GLY A 104 -8.68 0.47 -8.14
N TRP A 105 -9.15 0.73 -6.91
CA TRP A 105 -8.88 1.99 -6.21
C TRP A 105 -7.43 2.11 -5.72
N ALA A 106 -6.82 1.00 -5.25
CA ALA A 106 -5.46 0.99 -4.72
C ALA A 106 -4.44 1.37 -5.79
N ARG A 107 -4.66 0.96 -7.05
CA ARG A 107 -3.90 1.45 -8.19
C ARG A 107 -3.93 2.96 -8.31
N ASN A 108 -5.11 3.55 -8.30
CA ASN A 108 -5.27 4.97 -8.62
C ASN A 108 -4.66 5.83 -7.51
N VAL A 109 -4.77 5.41 -6.25
CA VAL A 109 -4.06 6.04 -5.13
C VAL A 109 -2.54 5.87 -5.27
N TYR A 110 -2.06 4.70 -5.72
CA TYR A 110 -0.64 4.45 -5.93
C TYR A 110 -0.05 5.36 -7.03
N LEU A 111 -0.72 5.41 -8.20
CA LEU A 111 -0.30 6.23 -9.34
C LEU A 111 -0.36 7.73 -9.00
N PHE A 112 -1.42 8.18 -8.34
CA PHE A 112 -1.52 9.56 -7.86
C PHE A 112 -0.39 9.90 -6.88
N GLY A 113 -0.08 9.00 -5.93
CA GLY A 113 1.02 9.16 -4.99
C GLY A 113 2.40 9.22 -5.66
N CYS A 114 2.65 8.48 -6.74
CA CYS A 114 3.91 8.56 -7.52
C CYS A 114 4.20 9.99 -7.97
N SER A 115 3.18 10.74 -8.39
CA SER A 115 3.34 12.11 -8.88
C SER A 115 3.85 13.08 -7.80
N PHE A 116 3.66 12.80 -6.51
CA PHE A 116 4.17 13.62 -5.40
C PHE A 116 5.54 13.17 -4.87
N ILE A 117 6.08 12.06 -5.36
CA ILE A 117 7.44 11.60 -5.03
C ILE A 117 8.43 12.04 -6.11
N HIS A 118 8.01 12.00 -7.38
CA HIS A 118 8.80 12.54 -8.49
C HIS A 118 8.59 14.04 -8.58
N LEU A 119 9.67 14.82 -8.80
CA LEU A 119 9.55 16.24 -9.09
C LEU A 119 8.61 16.40 -10.29
N SER A 120 7.46 16.99 -10.03
CA SER A 120 6.37 17.10 -10.98
C SER A 120 5.57 18.36 -10.67
N ALA A 121 4.71 18.76 -11.60
CA ALA A 121 3.82 19.88 -11.39
C ALA A 121 2.83 19.68 -10.21
N CYS A 122 2.70 18.46 -9.65
CA CYS A 122 1.94 18.24 -8.42
C CYS A 122 2.61 18.85 -7.18
N HIS A 123 3.91 19.18 -7.22
CA HIS A 123 4.56 19.92 -6.14
C HIS A 123 4.10 21.39 -6.06
N ASN A 124 3.50 21.90 -7.15
CA ASN A 124 2.91 23.24 -7.20
C ASN A 124 1.42 23.24 -6.79
N TYR A 125 1.00 22.30 -5.93
CA TYR A 125 -0.40 22.10 -5.53
C TYR A 125 -1.05 23.31 -4.85
N MET A 126 -0.25 24.28 -4.41
CA MET A 126 -0.72 25.55 -3.85
C MET A 126 -1.21 26.52 -4.93
N GLN A 127 -0.81 26.32 -6.19
CA GLN A 127 -1.14 27.19 -7.33
C GLN A 127 -2.06 26.50 -8.35
N GLU A 128 -1.88 25.20 -8.55
CA GLU A 128 -2.67 24.41 -9.50
C GLU A 128 -3.11 23.10 -8.85
N ASP A 129 -4.39 22.77 -8.94
CA ASP A 129 -4.92 21.55 -8.33
C ASP A 129 -4.39 20.29 -9.06
N PRO A 130 -3.61 19.42 -8.39
CA PRO A 130 -3.09 18.20 -8.98
C PRO A 130 -4.17 17.23 -9.46
N PHE A 131 -5.42 17.34 -8.97
CA PHE A 131 -6.54 16.52 -9.46
C PHE A 131 -6.94 16.84 -10.90
N LEU A 132 -6.59 18.02 -11.44
CA LEU A 132 -6.85 18.39 -12.84
C LEU A 132 -6.03 17.56 -13.84
N LYS A 133 -4.98 16.88 -13.36
CA LYS A 133 -4.07 16.06 -14.18
C LYS A 133 -4.52 14.59 -14.27
N LEU A 134 -5.56 14.22 -13.53
CA LEU A 134 -6.11 12.87 -13.53
C LEU A 134 -7.01 12.64 -14.74
N SER A 135 -6.98 11.43 -15.28
CA SER A 135 -8.05 10.96 -16.17
C SER A 135 -9.39 10.91 -15.44
N ILE A 136 -10.49 10.91 -16.19
CA ILE A 136 -11.86 10.82 -15.65
C ILE A 136 -12.02 9.53 -14.82
N GLU A 137 -11.42 8.44 -15.27
CA GLU A 137 -11.45 7.15 -14.60
C GLU A 137 -10.71 7.18 -13.24
N GLU A 138 -9.52 7.78 -13.20
CA GLU A 138 -8.75 7.95 -11.97
C GLU A 138 -9.46 8.87 -10.98
N TYR A 139 -9.98 10.00 -11.47
CA TYR A 139 -10.75 10.95 -10.69
C TYR A 139 -11.96 10.29 -10.03
N ASN A 140 -12.77 9.57 -10.82
CA ASN A 140 -13.97 8.90 -10.34
C ASN A 140 -13.65 7.79 -9.34
N ALA A 141 -12.57 7.03 -9.56
CA ALA A 141 -12.18 5.99 -8.62
C ALA A 141 -11.77 6.55 -7.26
N ILE A 142 -10.99 7.64 -7.23
CA ILE A 142 -10.61 8.30 -5.97
C ILE A 142 -11.86 8.91 -5.31
N LYS A 143 -12.73 9.58 -6.07
CA LYS A 143 -13.99 10.13 -5.55
C LYS A 143 -14.88 9.05 -4.94
N ASN A 144 -15.06 7.93 -5.62
CA ASN A 144 -15.86 6.81 -5.11
C ASN A 144 -15.27 6.23 -3.82
N PHE A 145 -13.95 6.07 -3.75
CA PHE A 145 -13.27 5.63 -2.52
C PHE A 145 -13.54 6.59 -1.36
N MET A 146 -13.40 7.89 -1.59
CA MET A 146 -13.65 8.93 -0.59
C MET A 146 -15.09 8.94 -0.10
N VAL A 147 -16.05 8.80 -1.02
CA VAL A 147 -17.48 8.69 -0.68
C VAL A 147 -17.75 7.44 0.15
N GLN A 148 -17.22 6.29 -0.28
CA GLN A 148 -17.51 4.98 0.32
C GLN A 148 -16.87 4.80 1.69
N TYR A 149 -15.62 5.23 1.87
CA TYR A 149 -14.84 4.91 3.08
C TYR A 149 -14.63 6.10 4.02
N HIS A 150 -14.86 7.33 3.54
CA HIS A 150 -14.59 8.53 4.32
C HIS A 150 -15.77 9.49 4.42
N ASN A 151 -16.97 9.06 3.99
CA ASN A 151 -18.20 9.86 4.00
C ASN A 151 -18.03 11.22 3.29
N PHE A 152 -17.20 11.26 2.24
CA PHE A 152 -17.03 12.47 1.45
C PHE A 152 -18.34 12.84 0.73
N PRO A 153 -18.74 14.13 0.67
CA PRO A 153 -19.99 14.52 0.03
C PRO A 153 -20.00 14.19 -1.47
N LYS A 154 -21.00 13.42 -1.92
CA LYS A 154 -21.12 12.96 -3.32
C LYS A 154 -21.16 14.11 -4.33
N GLU A 155 -21.84 15.20 -3.98
CA GLU A 155 -22.01 16.37 -4.84
C GLU A 155 -20.77 17.27 -4.87
N GLN A 156 -19.82 17.08 -3.93
CA GLN A 156 -18.61 17.89 -3.87
C GLN A 156 -17.56 17.37 -4.87
N ASN A 157 -16.84 18.30 -5.49
CA ASN A 157 -15.69 17.97 -6.31
C ASN A 157 -14.50 17.61 -5.43
N ILE A 158 -13.81 16.54 -5.81
CA ILE A 158 -12.53 16.19 -5.19
C ILE A 158 -11.45 17.11 -5.77
N THR A 159 -10.74 17.78 -4.88
CA THR A 159 -9.59 18.66 -5.14
C THR A 159 -8.54 18.37 -4.10
N PHE A 160 -7.31 18.83 -4.31
CA PHE A 160 -6.29 18.66 -3.28
C PHE A 160 -6.68 19.31 -1.95
N ILE A 161 -7.30 20.51 -2.01
CA ILE A 161 -7.76 21.23 -0.81
C ILE A 161 -8.87 20.46 -0.10
N THR A 162 -9.85 19.91 -0.83
CA THR A 162 -10.96 19.20 -0.20
C THR A 162 -10.54 17.84 0.37
N ILE A 163 -9.40 17.29 -0.08
CA ILE A 163 -8.82 16.05 0.44
C ILE A 163 -7.92 16.25 1.65
N GLN A 164 -7.30 17.42 1.82
CA GLN A 164 -6.42 17.70 2.95
C GLN A 164 -6.99 17.23 4.30
N PRO A 165 -8.24 17.57 4.69
CA PRO A 165 -8.81 17.15 5.98
C PRO A 165 -8.93 15.64 6.19
N TYR A 166 -8.80 14.85 5.12
CA TYR A 166 -8.96 13.41 5.13
C TYR A 166 -7.64 12.65 5.10
N LEU A 167 -6.49 13.31 4.90
CA LEU A 167 -5.19 12.64 4.73
C LEU A 167 -4.86 11.67 5.87
N LEU A 168 -5.11 12.06 7.12
CA LEU A 168 -4.90 11.18 8.28
C LEU A 168 -5.86 9.98 8.29
N LYS A 169 -7.14 10.20 7.97
CA LYS A 169 -8.14 9.12 7.89
C LYS A 169 -7.85 8.13 6.76
N ILE A 170 -7.35 8.62 5.63
CA ILE A 170 -6.93 7.79 4.50
C ILE A 170 -5.75 6.92 4.95
N PHE A 171 -4.77 7.50 5.66
CA PHE A 171 -3.64 6.76 6.21
C PHE A 171 -4.10 5.66 7.16
N GLU A 172 -4.95 5.99 8.13
CA GLU A 172 -5.53 5.03 9.08
C GLU A 172 -6.20 3.87 8.35
N LYS A 173 -7.01 4.16 7.33
CA LYS A 173 -7.69 3.12 6.56
C LYS A 173 -6.72 2.17 5.84
N ILE A 174 -5.63 2.70 5.26
CA ILE A 174 -4.60 1.88 4.62
C ILE A 174 -3.85 1.05 5.66
N SER A 175 -3.46 1.65 6.78
CA SER A 175 -2.73 0.99 7.86
C SER A 175 -3.55 -0.13 8.52
N ASP A 176 -4.85 0.10 8.77
CA ASP A 176 -5.78 -0.90 9.31
C ASP A 176 -5.94 -2.10 8.36
N ASN A 177 -6.10 -1.82 7.06
CA ASN A 177 -6.16 -2.88 6.05
C ASN A 177 -4.83 -3.65 6.00
N LEU A 178 -3.69 -2.96 6.00
CA LEU A 178 -2.35 -3.57 6.03
C LEU A 178 -2.19 -4.51 7.23
N LYS A 179 -2.61 -4.08 8.43
CA LYS A 179 -2.59 -4.90 9.64
C LYS A 179 -3.41 -6.18 9.47
N CYS A 180 -4.64 -6.06 8.98
CA CYS A 180 -5.51 -7.21 8.69
C CYS A 180 -4.86 -8.17 7.68
N HIS A 181 -4.23 -7.64 6.62
CA HIS A 181 -3.57 -8.47 5.62
C HIS A 181 -2.33 -9.19 6.17
N LEU A 182 -1.54 -8.55 7.05
CA LEU A 182 -0.41 -9.20 7.72
C LEU A 182 -0.85 -10.40 8.57
N GLU A 183 -1.96 -10.28 9.28
CA GLU A 183 -2.54 -11.38 10.08
C GLU A 183 -2.98 -12.58 9.23
N ASN A 184 -3.15 -12.39 7.91
CA ASN A 184 -3.53 -13.43 6.97
C ASN A 184 -2.34 -14.09 6.25
N LEU A 185 -1.10 -13.58 6.41
CA LEU A 185 0.06 -14.14 5.70
C LEU A 185 0.46 -15.55 6.16
N ASN A 186 -0.01 -15.99 7.32
CA ASN A 186 0.16 -17.37 7.78
C ASN A 186 -0.91 -18.35 7.25
N LYS A 187 -1.98 -17.85 6.61
CA LYS A 187 -3.09 -18.64 6.06
C LYS A 187 -2.86 -19.01 4.60
N ASN A 188 -3.43 -20.13 4.15
CA ASN A 188 -3.39 -20.49 2.73
C ASN A 188 -4.24 -19.54 1.88
N PRO A 189 -3.89 -19.27 0.60
CA PRO A 189 -4.71 -18.45 -0.29
C PRO A 189 -6.19 -18.86 -0.36
N SER A 190 -6.48 -20.16 -0.27
CA SER A 190 -7.84 -20.72 -0.24
C SER A 190 -8.65 -20.39 1.02
N GLU A 191 -8.01 -19.90 2.07
CA GLU A 191 -8.60 -19.60 3.38
C GLU A 191 -8.74 -18.09 3.62
N ILE A 192 -8.28 -17.26 2.67
CA ILE A 192 -8.25 -15.80 2.83
C ILE A 192 -9.43 -15.19 2.09
N ASN A 193 -10.37 -14.63 2.85
CA ASN A 193 -11.42 -13.77 2.30
C ASN A 193 -10.85 -12.34 2.22
N ILE A 194 -10.29 -11.96 1.06
CA ILE A 194 -9.74 -10.62 0.86
C ILE A 194 -10.88 -9.69 0.43
N MET A 195 -11.70 -9.26 1.39
CA MET A 195 -12.69 -8.19 1.20
C MET A 195 -12.02 -6.82 1.22
#